data_AF-A0A170ZW96-F1
#
_entry.id   AF-A0A170ZW96-F1
#
_cell.length_a   1.000
_cell.length_b   1.000
_cell.length_c   1.000
_cell.angle_alpha   90.00
_cell.angle_beta   90.00
_cell.angle_gamma   90.00
#
_symmetry.space_group_name_H-M   'P 1'
#
loop_
_entity.id
_entity.type
_entity.pdbx_description
1 polymer ?
#
loop_
_entity_poly.entity_id
_entity_poly.type
_entity_poly.pdbx_seq_one_letter_code
_entity_poly.pdbx_strand_id
1 'polypeptide(L)'
;RKYRQHFNVRVSPSDNMIWNLIAQFERTGSIGDLPGRGPKRIARYALVYGSVLEDPSASTRLRPVQLGIVRTTLQKILKLDFKMFPYKIKMVHALLPQDTQQRQQ
;
A
#
# COMPACT_ATOMS: atom_id res chain seq x y z
N ARG A 1 -18.01 -8.84 -38.68
CA ARG A 1 -17.86 -10.33 -38.76
C ARG A 1 -16.40 -10.76 -38.95
N LYS A 2 -15.64 -10.18 -39.89
CA LYS A 2 -14.21 -10.50 -40.13
C LYS A 2 -13.32 -10.36 -38.89
N TYR A 3 -13.47 -9.29 -38.12
CA TYR A 3 -12.73 -9.10 -36.85
C TYR A 3 -12.89 -10.28 -35.88
N ARG A 4 -14.13 -10.71 -35.64
CA ARG A 4 -14.44 -11.84 -34.76
C ARG A 4 -13.84 -13.16 -35.24
N GLN A 5 -13.76 -13.37 -36.56
CA GLN A 5 -13.12 -14.54 -37.15
C GLN A 5 -11.60 -14.49 -37.00
N HIS A 6 -11.00 -13.32 -37.22
CA HIS A 6 -9.55 -13.12 -37.13
C HIS A 6 -9.02 -13.22 -35.70
N PHE A 7 -9.73 -12.63 -34.73
CA PHE A 7 -9.32 -12.60 -33.32
C PHE A 7 -9.98 -13.69 -32.46
N ASN A 8 -10.81 -14.55 -33.06
CA ASN A 8 -11.57 -15.59 -32.38
C ASN A 8 -12.33 -15.10 -31.12
N VAL A 9 -13.01 -13.96 -31.24
CA VAL A 9 -13.77 -13.35 -30.13
C VAL A 9 -15.28 -13.34 -30.38
N ARG A 10 -16.05 -13.45 -29.29
CA ARG A 10 -17.52 -13.46 -29.34
C ARG A 10 -18.11 -12.09 -29.65
N VAL A 11 -17.44 -11.02 -29.24
CA VAL A 11 -17.91 -9.63 -29.35
C VAL A 11 -16.87 -8.81 -30.13
N SER A 12 -17.34 -7.98 -31.05
CA SER A 12 -16.50 -6.98 -31.72
C SER A 12 -16.50 -5.69 -30.90
N PRO A 13 -15.43 -4.89 -30.93
CA PRO A 13 -15.46 -3.52 -30.44
C PRO A 13 -16.62 -2.74 -31.07
N SER A 14 -17.23 -1.83 -30.30
CA SER A 14 -18.18 -0.88 -30.84
C SER A 14 -17.45 0.21 -31.63
N ASP A 15 -18.13 0.85 -32.56
CA ASP A 15 -17.55 1.94 -33.35
C ASP A 15 -17.02 3.07 -32.44
N ASN A 16 -17.75 3.41 -31.38
CA ASN A 16 -17.32 4.38 -30.38
C ASN A 16 -16.01 3.96 -29.67
N MET A 17 -15.84 2.67 -29.38
CA MET A 17 -14.59 2.18 -28.77
C MET A 17 -13.42 2.36 -29.73
N ILE A 18 -13.61 2.12 -31.03
CA ILE A 18 -12.59 2.31 -32.06
C ILE A 18 -12.22 3.80 -32.17
N TRP A 19 -13.20 4.70 -32.23
CA TRP A 19 -12.95 6.14 -32.28
C TRP A 19 -12.24 6.65 -31.02
N ASN A 20 -12.62 6.17 -29.83
CA ASN A 20 -11.95 6.52 -28.58
C ASN A 20 -10.49 6.05 -28.56
N LEU A 21 -10.21 4.85 -29.09
CA LEU A 21 -8.85 4.32 -29.22
C LEU A 21 -7.99 5.16 -30.15
N ILE A 22 -8.54 5.57 -31.30
CA ILE A 22 -7.85 6.45 -32.25
C ILE A 22 -7.55 7.80 -31.60
N ALA A 23 -8.55 8.43 -30.99
CA ALA A 23 -8.36 9.71 -30.30
C ALA A 23 -7.35 9.64 -29.14
N GLN A 24 -7.34 8.52 -28.40
CA GLN A 24 -6.34 8.28 -27.35
C GLN A 24 -4.93 8.16 -27.92
N PHE A 25 -4.78 7.43 -29.04
CA PHE A 25 -3.51 7.25 -29.73
C PHE A 25 -2.99 8.57 -30.31
N GLU A 26 -3.83 9.36 -30.97
CA GLU A 26 -3.46 10.68 -31.49
C GLU A 26 -3.02 11.63 -30.37
N ARG A 27 -3.70 11.60 -29.22
CA ARG A 27 -3.39 12.47 -28.08
C ARG A 27 -2.08 12.08 -27.37
N THR A 28 -1.83 10.79 -27.18
CA THR A 28 -0.81 10.29 -26.25
C THR A 28 0.35 9.57 -26.96
N GLY A 29 0.18 9.19 -28.22
CA GLY A 29 1.10 8.33 -28.98
C GLY A 29 1.07 6.86 -28.54
N SER A 30 0.15 6.49 -27.64
CA SER A 30 0.04 5.15 -27.06
C SER A 30 -1.40 4.83 -26.67
N ILE A 31 -1.76 3.56 -26.79
CA ILE A 31 -3.06 2.98 -26.38
C ILE A 31 -2.97 2.38 -24.96
N GLY A 32 -1.79 2.37 -24.34
CA GLY A 32 -1.58 1.79 -23.01
C GLY A 32 -2.51 2.37 -21.94
N ASP A 33 -2.85 1.54 -20.95
CA ASP A 33 -3.66 1.96 -19.81
C ASP A 33 -2.98 3.11 -19.07
N LEU A 34 -3.71 4.22 -18.93
CA LEU A 34 -3.26 5.31 -18.08
C LEU A 34 -3.36 4.88 -16.61
N PRO A 35 -2.42 5.31 -15.75
CA PRO A 35 -2.52 5.04 -14.33
C PRO A 35 -3.85 5.59 -13.81
N GLY A 36 -4.68 4.68 -13.28
CA GLY A 36 -6.02 5.00 -12.83
C GLY A 36 -6.03 6.13 -11.80
N ARG A 37 -7.07 6.96 -11.83
CA ARG A 37 -7.29 8.10 -10.92
C ARG A 37 -7.75 7.64 -9.53
N GLY A 38 -7.10 6.62 -8.97
CA GLY A 38 -7.40 6.10 -7.64
C GLY A 38 -7.12 7.13 -6.54
N PRO A 39 -7.64 6.90 -5.32
CA PRO A 39 -7.40 7.80 -4.18
C PRO A 39 -5.91 8.05 -3.96
N LYS A 40 -5.49 9.32 -3.88
CA LYS A 40 -4.10 9.70 -3.66
C LYS A 40 -3.64 9.26 -2.27
N ARG A 41 -2.89 8.15 -2.21
CA ARG A 41 -2.36 7.52 -0.99
C ARG A 41 -1.30 8.38 -0.26
N ILE A 42 -0.66 9.31 -0.97
CA ILE A 42 0.54 10.06 -0.55
C ILE A 42 0.28 10.97 0.66
N ALA A 43 -0.86 11.66 0.74
CA ALA A 43 -1.11 12.64 1.81
C ALA A 43 -1.15 12.01 3.21
N ARG A 44 -1.63 10.76 3.32
CA ARG A 44 -1.72 10.05 4.60
C ARG A 44 -0.39 9.44 5.03
N TYR A 45 0.49 9.14 4.08
CA TYR A 45 1.81 8.58 4.34
C TYR A 45 2.68 9.55 5.15
N ALA A 46 2.77 10.82 4.73
CA ALA A 46 3.63 11.81 5.37
C ALA A 46 3.24 12.07 6.82
N LEU A 47 1.94 12.17 7.11
CA LEU A 47 1.41 12.36 8.47
C LEU A 47 1.73 11.18 9.37
N VAL A 48 1.51 9.95 8.88
CA VAL A 48 1.83 8.73 9.65
C VAL A 48 3.34 8.60 9.85
N TYR A 49 4.15 9.01 8.88
CA TYR A 49 5.61 8.95 8.97
C TYR A 49 6.14 9.88 10.06
N GLY A 50 5.72 11.15 10.07
CA GLY A 50 6.09 12.10 11.11
C GLY A 50 5.71 11.60 12.51
N SER A 51 4.49 11.10 12.66
CA SER A 51 4.03 10.55 13.95
C SER A 51 4.88 9.37 14.43
N VAL A 52 5.27 8.46 13.54
CA VAL A 52 6.09 7.29 13.90
C VAL A 52 7.51 7.70 14.31
N LEU A 53 8.05 8.76 13.71
CA LEU A 53 9.35 9.32 14.12
C LEU A 53 9.28 10.03 15.47
N GLU A 54 8.21 10.79 15.72
CA GLU A 54 8.03 11.53 16.99
C GLU A 54 7.86 10.59 18.18
N ASP A 55 7.01 9.57 18.05
CA ASP A 55 6.81 8.56 19.08
C ASP A 55 6.76 7.17 18.42
N PRO A 56 7.87 6.42 18.42
CA PRO A 56 7.90 5.05 17.90
C PRO A 56 7.09 4.06 18.73
N SER A 57 6.88 4.32 20.03
CA SER A 57 6.22 3.41 20.97
C SER A 57 4.70 3.59 21.00
N ALA A 58 4.18 4.65 20.40
CA ALA A 58 2.74 4.93 20.40
C ALA A 58 1.92 3.78 19.83
N SER A 59 0.89 3.40 20.59
CA SER A 59 0.00 2.30 20.28
C SER A 59 -0.71 2.47 18.93
N THR A 60 -0.77 1.41 18.14
CA THR A 60 -1.53 1.35 16.88
C THR A 60 -3.04 1.53 17.07
N ARG A 61 -3.54 1.48 18.31
CA ARG A 61 -4.94 1.82 18.66
C ARG A 61 -5.15 3.31 18.93
N LEU A 62 -4.18 3.99 19.54
CA LEU A 62 -4.27 5.41 19.90
C LEU A 62 -3.89 6.34 18.73
N ARG A 63 -2.82 5.99 18.02
CA ARG A 63 -2.32 6.75 16.87
C ARG A 63 -3.36 7.11 15.80
N PRO A 64 -4.29 6.23 15.38
CA PRO A 64 -5.30 6.60 14.38
C PRO A 64 -6.31 7.63 14.91
N VAL A 65 -6.59 7.63 16.21
CA VAL A 65 -7.47 8.63 16.86
C VAL A 65 -6.79 9.99 16.86
N GLN A 66 -5.50 10.04 17.22
CA GLN A 66 -4.70 11.28 17.22
C GLN A 66 -4.57 11.89 15.82
N LEU A 67 -4.39 11.04 14.81
CA LEU A 67 -4.21 11.47 13.42
C LEU A 67 -5.53 11.66 12.65
N GLY A 68 -6.69 11.34 13.25
CA GLY A 68 -7.99 11.42 12.58
C GLY A 68 -8.13 10.48 11.38
N ILE A 69 -7.46 9.32 11.40
CA ILE A 69 -7.49 8.33 10.30
C ILE A 69 -8.13 7.02 10.73
N VAL A 70 -8.72 6.30 9.77
CA VAL A 70 -9.29 4.98 10.03
C VAL A 70 -8.17 3.99 10.39
N ARG A 71 -8.36 3.22 11.47
CA ARG A 71 -7.38 2.23 11.97
C ARG A 71 -6.86 1.26 10.91
N THR A 72 -7.73 0.75 10.04
CA THR A 72 -7.33 -0.17 8.95
C THR A 72 -6.42 0.51 7.92
N THR A 73 -6.58 1.82 7.71
CA THR A 73 -5.69 2.61 6.85
C THR A 73 -4.31 2.71 7.48
N LEU A 74 -4.23 3.04 8.77
CA LEU A 74 -2.96 3.07 9.50
C LEU A 74 -2.24 1.72 9.41
N GLN A 75 -2.95 0.61 9.66
CA GLN A 75 -2.38 -0.73 9.57
C GLN A 75 -1.83 -1.06 8.18
N LYS A 76 -2.54 -0.67 7.11
CA LYS A 76 -2.05 -0.84 5.73
C LYS A 76 -0.79 -0.04 5.48
N ILE A 77 -0.72 1.22 5.93
CA ILE A 77 0.46 2.07 5.76
C ILE A 77 1.66 1.46 6.50
N LEU A 78 1.51 1.12 7.78
CA LEU A 78 2.57 0.52 8.58
C LEU A 78 3.09 -0.79 7.95
N LYS A 79 2.18 -1.68 7.51
CA LYS A 79 2.56 -2.98 6.93
C LYS A 79 3.13 -2.87 5.52
N LEU A 80 2.49 -2.12 4.62
CA LEU A 80 2.80 -2.13 3.19
C LEU A 80 3.85 -1.10 2.81
N ASP A 81 3.82 0.09 3.41
CA ASP A 81 4.72 1.18 3.06
C ASP A 81 5.95 1.17 3.97
N PHE A 82 5.76 1.16 5.28
CA PHE A 82 6.89 1.19 6.23
C PHE A 82 7.51 -0.19 6.46
N LYS A 83 6.88 -1.25 5.93
CA LYS A 83 7.29 -2.65 6.15
C LYS A 83 7.50 -2.99 7.63
N MET A 84 6.74 -2.33 8.51
CA MET A 84 6.68 -2.65 9.93
C MET A 84 5.81 -3.89 10.11
N PHE A 85 6.48 -5.03 10.09
CA PHE A 85 5.88 -6.30 10.46
C PHE A 85 5.83 -6.40 11.99
N PRO A 86 4.90 -7.19 12.56
CA PRO A 86 4.75 -7.36 14.01
C PRO A 86 5.88 -8.20 14.63
N TYR A 87 7.14 -8.01 14.22
CA TYR A 87 8.27 -8.69 14.83
C TYR A 87 8.65 -7.94 16.11
N LYS A 88 8.42 -8.63 17.23
CA LYS A 88 8.90 -8.26 18.55
C LYS A 88 10.43 -8.18 18.49
N ILE A 89 11.00 -6.98 18.46
CA ILE A 89 12.41 -6.78 18.79
C ILE A 89 12.54 -7.23 20.25
N LYS A 90 12.95 -8.48 20.47
CA LYS A 90 13.48 -8.84 21.79
C LYS A 90 14.78 -8.05 21.88
N MET A 91 14.82 -7.02 22.72
CA MET A 91 16.10 -6.63 23.28
C MET A 91 16.65 -7.91 23.88
N VAL A 92 17.71 -8.45 23.28
CA VAL A 92 18.47 -9.52 23.91
C VAL A 92 18.76 -9.00 25.30
N HIS A 93 18.21 -9.62 26.34
CA HIS A 93 18.64 -9.33 27.70
C HIS A 93 20.15 -9.53 27.69
N ALA A 94 20.92 -8.50 28.04
CA ALA A 94 22.33 -8.71 28.31
C ALA A 94 22.38 -9.80 29.38
N LEU A 95 22.98 -10.94 29.08
CA LEU A 95 23.16 -12.01 30.05
C LEU A 95 24.09 -11.47 31.13
N LEU A 96 23.52 -10.97 32.22
CA LEU A 96 24.29 -10.57 33.37
C LEU A 96 24.74 -11.86 34.06
N PRO A 97 25.97 -11.92 34.61
CA PRO A 97 26.45 -13.11 35.34
C PRO A 97 25.49 -13.60 36.42
N GLN A 98 24.70 -12.68 36.99
CA GLN A 98 23.70 -12.90 38.03
C GLN A 98 22.45 -13.65 37.55
N ASP A 99 22.11 -13.62 36.25
CA ASP A 99 20.92 -14.31 35.71
C ASP A 99 21.02 -15.83 35.83
N THR A 100 22.24 -16.37 35.87
CA THR A 100 22.50 -17.81 36.03
C THR A 100 22.10 -18.31 37.42
N GLN A 101 22.25 -17.48 38.45
CA GLN A 101 21.97 -17.82 39.85
C GLN A 101 20.46 -17.84 40.13
N GLN A 102 19.70 -16.87 39.59
CA GLN A 102 18.25 -16.80 39.75
C GLN A 102 17.50 -17.94 39.04
N ARG A 103 18.13 -18.59 38.06
CA ARG A 103 17.52 -19.68 37.29
C ARG A 103 17.67 -21.05 37.94
N GLN A 104 18.49 -21.16 38.99
CA GLN A 104 18.80 -22.40 39.72
C GLN A 104 18.09 -22.50 41.08
N GLN A 105 17.36 -21.45 41.49
CA GLN A 105 16.45 -21.46 42.65
C GLN A 105 15.04 -21.86 42.23
#